data_AF-A0A9E4F9T1-F1
#
_entry.id   AF-A0A9E4F9T1-F1
#
_cell.length_a   1.000
_cell.length_b   1.000
_cell.length_c   1.000
_cell.angle_alpha   90.00
_cell.angle_beta   90.00
_cell.angle_gamma   90.00
#
_symmetry.space_group_name_H-M   'P 1'
#
loop_
_entity.id
_entity.type
_entity.pdbx_description
1 polymer ?
#
loop_
_entity_poly.entity_id
_entity_poly.type
_entity_poly.pdbx_seq_one_letter_code
_entity_poly.pdbx_strand_id
1 'polypeptide(L)'
;MNANVKARYENGVLTPLEPLDLEEGEEVTLSISEPNTLNRQATESEGPEKEQATCEESVGVRLLKMAEKLRESVPPEAWDSLPTDGAKNYKHYLYGSSKEKD
;
A
#
# COMPACT_ATOMS: atom_id res chain seq x y z
N MET A 1 -19.10 -13.50 -21.78
CA MET A 1 -17.84 -13.98 -22.37
C MET A 1 -16.75 -13.04 -21.88
N ASN A 2 -15.61 -13.56 -21.43
CA ASN A 2 -14.53 -12.72 -20.89
C ASN A 2 -13.42 -12.68 -21.94
N ALA A 3 -13.09 -11.49 -22.43
CA ALA A 3 -11.97 -11.27 -23.36
C ALA A 3 -10.85 -10.54 -22.63
N ASN A 4 -9.61 -11.02 -22.76
CA ASN A 4 -8.44 -10.34 -22.23
C ASN A 4 -7.95 -9.33 -23.27
N VAL A 5 -8.16 -8.05 -23.02
CA VAL A 5 -7.73 -6.97 -23.91
C VAL A 5 -6.44 -6.36 -23.40
N LYS A 6 -5.44 -6.25 -24.27
CA LYS A 6 -4.20 -5.52 -23.96
C LYS A 6 -4.41 -4.05 -24.28
N ALA A 7 -4.16 -3.18 -23.31
CA ALA A 7 -4.25 -1.74 -23.48
C ALA A 7 -2.98 -1.05 -22.98
N ARG A 8 -2.74 0.14 -23.51
CA ARG A 8 -1.70 1.08 -23.09
C ARG A 8 -2.34 2.20 -22.27
N TYR A 9 -1.75 2.51 -21.13
CA TYR A 9 -2.18 3.62 -20.28
C TYR A 9 -1.28 4.84 -20.51
N GLU A 10 -1.84 5.90 -21.11
CA GLU A 10 -1.13 7.17 -21.34
C GLU A 10 -2.03 8.34 -20.95
N ASN A 11 -1.50 9.28 -20.16
CA ASN A 11 -2.19 10.52 -19.77
C ASN A 11 -3.58 10.31 -19.13
N GLY A 12 -3.78 9.22 -18.38
CA GLY A 12 -5.07 8.92 -17.76
C GLY A 12 -6.07 8.20 -18.66
N VAL A 13 -5.71 7.90 -19.91
CA VAL A 13 -6.56 7.22 -20.89
C VAL A 13 -6.03 5.81 -21.18
N LEU A 14 -6.91 4.81 -21.13
CA LEU A 14 -6.61 3.44 -21.55
C LEU A 14 -6.92 3.28 -23.04
N THR A 15 -5.89 3.11 -23.85
CA THR A 15 -6.02 2.90 -25.30
C THR A 15 -5.77 1.43 -25.61
N PRO A 16 -6.74 0.68 -26.15
CA PRO A 16 -6.52 -0.73 -26.50
C PRO A 16 -5.51 -0.85 -27.65
N LEU A 17 -4.65 -1.87 -27.58
CA LEU A 17 -3.66 -2.14 -28.65
C LEU A 17 -4.28 -2.85 -29.85
N GLU A 18 -5.38 -3.57 -29.62
CA GLU A 18 -6.17 -4.27 -30.62
C GLU A 18 -7.56 -3.61 -30.69
N PRO A 19 -8.15 -3.46 -31.87
CA PRO A 19 -9.49 -2.90 -31.99
C PRO A 19 -10.50 -3.82 -31.29
N LEU A 20 -11.36 -3.22 -30.48
CA LEU A 20 -12.39 -3.93 -29.74
C LEU A 20 -13.74 -3.64 -30.36
N ASP A 21 -14.45 -4.69 -30.74
CA ASP A 21 -15.79 -4.61 -31.36
C ASP A 21 -16.84 -4.51 -30.26
N LEU A 22 -16.88 -3.36 -29.56
CA LEU A 22 -17.89 -3.02 -28.56
C LEU A 22 -18.79 -1.91 -29.06
N GLU A 23 -20.00 -1.84 -28.52
CA GLU A 23 -20.91 -0.73 -28.81
C GLU A 23 -20.48 0.55 -28.09
N GLU A 24 -20.77 1.71 -28.69
CA GLU A 24 -20.52 2.99 -28.04
C GLU A 24 -21.36 3.10 -26.76
N GLY A 25 -20.68 3.32 -25.62
CA GLY A 25 -21.32 3.40 -24.30
C GLY A 25 -21.33 2.09 -23.51
N GLU A 26 -20.68 1.03 -24.00
CA GLU A 26 -20.56 -0.22 -23.27
C GLU A 26 -19.63 -0.11 -22.05
N GLU A 27 -20.09 -0.60 -20.90
CA GLU A 27 -19.33 -0.58 -19.64
C GLU A 27 -18.37 -1.77 -19.57
N VAL A 28 -17.09 -1.49 -19.30
CA VAL A 28 -16.05 -2.53 -19.18
C VAL A 28 -15.43 -2.56 -17.78
N THR A 29 -15.28 -3.76 -17.22
CA THR A 29 -14.61 -3.97 -15.93
C THR A 29 -13.15 -4.30 -16.15
N LEU A 30 -12.26 -3.51 -15.54
CA LEU A 30 -10.81 -3.66 -15.66
C LEU A 30 -10.23 -4.32 -14.41
N SER A 31 -9.47 -5.40 -14.61
CA SER A 31 -8.71 -6.07 -13.55
C SER A 31 -7.23 -5.79 -13.75
N ILE A 32 -6.65 -4.93 -12.91
CA ILE A 32 -5.22 -4.60 -12.94
C ILE A 32 -4.51 -5.59 -12.01
N SER A 33 -3.66 -6.45 -12.58
CA SER A 33 -2.75 -7.29 -11.80
C SER A 33 -1.42 -6.54 -11.63
N GLU A 34 -0.92 -6.44 -10.40
CA GLU A 34 0.40 -5.87 -10.15
C GLU A 34 1.45 -6.67 -10.95
N PRO A 35 2.31 -6.02 -11.75
CA PRO A 35 3.39 -6.73 -12.41
C PRO A 35 4.30 -7.29 -11.32
N ASN A 36 4.53 -8.61 -11.34
CA ASN A 36 5.47 -9.28 -10.45
C ASN A 36 6.87 -8.67 -10.67
N THR A 37 7.25 -7.69 -9.84
CA THR A 37 8.55 -7.01 -9.86
C THR A 37 9.63 -7.88 -9.21
N LEU A 38 9.70 -9.16 -9.57
CA LEU A 38 10.72 -10.09 -9.07
C LEU A 38 11.49 -10.67 -10.24
N ASN A 39 12.22 -9.80 -10.96
CA ASN A 39 13.31 -10.25 -11.82
C ASN A 39 14.38 -9.16 -12.02
N ARG A 40 14.73 -8.46 -10.94
CA ARG A 40 15.81 -7.47 -10.96
C ARG A 40 16.67 -7.52 -9.70
N GLN A 41 17.30 -8.67 -9.44
CA GLN A 41 18.45 -8.87 -8.55
C GLN A 41 18.92 -10.32 -8.80
N ALA A 42 19.93 -10.53 -9.63
CA ALA A 42 21.33 -10.61 -9.19
C ALA A 42 21.49 -11.52 -7.96
N THR A 43 22.01 -12.72 -8.22
CA THR A 43 22.77 -13.60 -7.33
C THR A 43 23.32 -12.92 -6.08
N GLU A 44 22.90 -13.36 -4.88
CA GLU A 44 23.77 -13.93 -3.83
C GLU A 44 22.99 -14.25 -2.52
N SER A 45 23.26 -15.46 -2.02
CA SER A 45 23.07 -16.05 -0.68
C SER A 45 21.68 -16.16 -0.01
N GLU A 46 21.20 -17.40 0.03
CA GLU A 46 20.76 -18.19 1.21
C GLU A 46 19.67 -17.64 2.17
N GLY A 47 18.61 -18.45 2.35
CA GLY A 47 17.41 -18.17 3.17
C GLY A 47 17.59 -18.26 4.70
N PRO A 48 16.52 -18.50 5.52
CA PRO A 48 15.31 -19.25 5.18
C PRO A 48 13.96 -18.55 5.46
N GLU A 49 12.99 -18.89 4.61
CA GLU A 49 11.63 -19.35 4.96
C GLU A 49 11.00 -18.80 6.26
N LYS A 50 10.16 -17.78 6.09
CA LYS A 50 8.91 -17.69 6.85
C LYS A 50 7.76 -17.53 5.87
N GLU A 51 7.09 -18.64 5.62
CA GLU A 51 5.72 -18.69 5.12
C GLU A 51 4.86 -17.80 6.01
N GLN A 52 4.39 -16.69 5.48
CA GLN A 52 3.24 -15.99 6.04
C GLN A 52 2.19 -15.90 4.96
N ALA A 53 1.22 -16.79 5.15
CA ALA A 53 -0.14 -16.76 4.66
C ALA A 53 -0.48 -15.53 3.80
N THR A 54 -0.82 -15.81 2.56
CA THR A 54 -1.63 -14.95 1.69
C THR A 54 -2.91 -14.57 2.43
N CYS A 55 -2.88 -13.46 3.17
CA CYS A 55 -4.06 -12.80 3.66
C CYS A 55 -4.53 -11.85 2.56
N GLU A 56 -5.61 -12.28 1.92
CA GLU A 56 -6.48 -11.52 1.04
C GLU A 56 -6.48 -10.03 1.41
N GLU A 57 -6.21 -9.18 0.42
CA GLU A 57 -5.76 -7.81 0.59
C GLU A 57 -6.87 -6.89 1.15
N SER A 58 -7.22 -7.09 2.41
CA SER A 58 -8.12 -6.23 3.16
C SER A 58 -7.38 -4.95 3.54
N VAL A 59 -8.11 -3.82 3.56
CA VAL A 59 -7.57 -2.49 3.93
C VAL A 59 -6.80 -2.54 5.25
N GLY A 60 -7.20 -3.40 6.19
CA GLY A 60 -6.50 -3.60 7.46
C GLY A 60 -5.05 -4.11 7.30
N VAL A 61 -4.81 -5.04 6.38
CA VAL A 61 -3.46 -5.60 6.14
C VAL A 61 -2.53 -4.54 5.56
N ARG A 62 -3.05 -3.66 4.69
CA ARG A 62 -2.27 -2.53 4.13
C ARG A 62 -1.86 -1.53 5.22
N LEU A 63 -2.77 -1.17 6.13
CA LEU A 63 -2.47 -0.26 7.23
C LEU A 63 -1.41 -0.82 8.18
N LEU A 64 -1.49 -2.11 8.52
CA LEU A 64 -0.49 -2.78 9.36
C LEU A 64 0.88 -2.82 8.68
N LYS A 65 0.93 -3.13 7.39
CA LYS A 65 2.17 -3.13 6.60
C LYS A 65 2.83 -1.74 6.52
N MET A 66 2.03 -0.67 6.46
CA MET A 66 2.54 0.70 6.55
C MET A 66 3.09 1.00 7.95
N ALA A 67 2.42 0.55 9.01
CA ALA A 67 2.89 0.71 10.38
C ALA A 67 4.22 -0.02 10.64
N GLU A 68 4.42 -1.21 10.06
CA GLU A 68 5.68 -1.95 10.15
C GLU A 68 6.84 -1.19 9.48
N LYS A 69 6.62 -0.65 8.27
CA LYS A 69 7.62 0.19 7.60
C LYS A 69 7.99 1.43 8.41
N LEU A 70 7.00 2.06 9.06
CA LEU A 70 7.23 3.19 9.96
C LEU A 70 8.02 2.76 11.21
N ARG A 71 7.72 1.60 11.79
CA ARG A 71 8.45 1.04 12.93
C ARG A 71 9.93 0.83 12.61
N GLU A 72 10.26 0.32 11.43
CA GLU A 72 11.65 0.10 10.99
C GLU A 72 12.40 1.42 10.75
N SER A 73 11.69 2.47 10.34
CA SER A 73 12.31 3.76 10.02
C SER A 73 12.70 4.61 11.23
N VAL A 74 12.23 4.27 12.43
CA VAL A 74 12.43 5.07 13.66
C VAL A 74 13.23 4.27 14.68
N PRO A 75 14.38 4.80 15.17
CA PRO A 75 15.21 4.10 16.15
C PRO A 75 14.47 3.87 17.47
N PRO A 76 14.76 2.77 18.21
CA PRO A 76 14.09 2.42 19.46
C PRO A 76 14.13 3.55 20.50
N GLU A 77 15.24 4.27 20.58
CA GLU A 77 15.45 5.40 21.49
C GLU A 77 14.42 6.53 21.29
N ALA A 78 13.94 6.74 20.07
CA ALA A 78 12.93 7.75 19.78
C ALA A 78 11.53 7.31 20.24
N TRP A 79 11.24 6.01 20.26
CA TRP A 79 9.96 5.48 20.76
C TRP A 79 9.81 5.68 22.26
N ASP A 80 10.90 5.53 23.02
CA ASP A 80 10.91 5.73 24.47
C ASP A 80 10.71 7.20 24.88
N SER A 81 11.04 8.14 23.97
CA SER A 81 10.86 9.57 24.20
C SER A 81 9.42 10.05 24.01
N LEU A 82 8.53 9.20 23.46
CA LEU A 82 7.17 9.60 23.12
C LEU A 82 6.28 9.69 24.37
N PRO A 83 5.41 10.71 24.43
CA PRO A 83 4.46 10.85 25.51
C PRO A 83 3.41 9.75 25.49
N THR A 84 3.22 9.07 26.63
CA THR A 84 2.15 8.07 26.79
C THR A 84 0.75 8.69 26.68
N ASP A 85 0.62 9.99 26.96
CA ASP A 85 -0.63 10.75 26.92
C ASP A 85 -0.89 11.43 25.56
N GLY A 86 -0.19 11.02 24.49
CA GLY A 86 -0.29 11.64 23.16
C GLY A 86 -1.72 11.71 22.59
N ALA A 87 -2.51 10.65 22.75
CA ALA A 87 -3.88 10.61 22.27
C ALA A 87 -4.83 11.55 23.05
N LYS A 88 -4.62 11.67 24.37
CA LYS A 88 -5.42 12.53 25.24
C LYS A 88 -5.06 14.00 25.05
N ASN A 89 -3.77 14.29 24.99
CA ASN A 89 -3.21 15.63 24.92
C ASN A 89 -2.76 16.01 23.50
N TYR A 90 -3.42 15.51 22.46
CA TYR A 90 -2.99 15.77 21.07
C TYR A 90 -2.93 17.27 20.74
N LYS A 91 -3.86 18.07 21.29
CA LYS A 91 -3.86 19.53 21.09
C LYS A 91 -2.64 20.20 21.72
N HIS A 92 -2.18 19.70 22.87
CA HIS A 92 -1.00 20.22 23.52
C HIS A 92 0.24 19.98 22.65
N TYR A 93 0.39 18.77 22.11
CA TYR A 93 1.54 18.40 21.30
C TYR A 93 1.53 19.02 19.89
N LEU A 94 0.34 19.19 19.28
CA LEU A 94 0.22 19.75 17.93
C LEU A 94 0.15 21.29 17.92
N TYR A 95 -0.46 21.91 18.94
CA TYR A 95 -0.79 23.33 18.93
C TYR A 95 -0.31 24.09 20.17
N GLY A 96 0.35 23.44 21.14
CA GLY A 96 0.86 24.08 22.34
C GLY A 96 -0.22 24.50 23.35
N SER A 97 -1.45 23.97 23.25
CA SER A 97 -2.52 24.23 24.22
C SER A 97 -2.16 23.67 25.61
N SER A 98 -2.81 24.13 26.68
CA SER A 98 -2.61 23.57 28.03
C SER A 98 -2.89 22.05 28.07
N LYS A 99 -2.12 21.30 28.86
CA LYS A 99 -2.37 19.87 29.11
C LYS A 99 -3.64 19.68 29.94
N GLU A 100 -4.47 18.74 29.53
CA GLU A 100 -5.58 18.23 30.32
C GLU A 100 -5.01 17.26 31.37
N LYS A 101 -5.18 17.60 32.65
CA LYS A 101 -4.88 16.68 33.76
C LYS A 101 -6.03 15.67 33.90
N ASP A 102 -5.70 14.46 34.34
CA ASP A 102 -6.69 13.43 34.72
C ASP A 102 -7.59 13.88 35.88
#